data_AF-A0A925HK23-F1
#
_entry.id   AF-A0A925HK23-F1
#
_cell.length_a   1.000
_cell.length_b   1.000
_cell.length_c   1.000
_cell.angle_alpha   90.00
_cell.angle_beta   90.00
_cell.angle_gamma   90.00
#
_symmetry.space_group_name_H-M   'P 1'
#
loop_
_entity.id
_entity.type
_entity.pdbx_description
1 polymer ?
#
loop_
_entity_poly.entity_id
_entity_poly.type
_entity_poly.pdbx_seq_one_letter_code
_entity_poly.pdbx_strand_id
1 'polypeptide(L)'
;MASPRKKTDALRTPPHSLESEKAFLGAVMIRSEAMIECVDSISADAFYSEKHRIMYRAMLHLWGKSEPIDVESVRGVLSDQKQLEAIGGIPYLAELVNEVPAASNAR
;
A
#
# COMPACT_ATOMS: atom_id res chain seq x y z
N MET A 1 -40.91 -9.42 16.77
CA MET A 1 -39.69 -8.59 16.89
C MET A 1 -38.52 -9.40 16.36
N ALA A 2 -38.14 -9.21 15.10
CA ALA A 2 -37.04 -9.95 14.47
C ALA A 2 -36.06 -8.93 13.88
N SER A 3 -34.90 -8.79 14.51
CA SER A 3 -33.79 -8.02 13.97
C SER A 3 -32.98 -8.95 13.06
N PRO A 4 -32.84 -8.69 11.76
CA PRO A 4 -32.02 -9.52 10.90
C PRO A 4 -30.54 -9.16 11.14
N ARG A 5 -29.74 -10.13 11.58
CA ARG A 5 -28.29 -10.00 11.63
C ARG A 5 -27.77 -9.78 10.21
N LYS A 6 -27.24 -8.57 9.95
CA LYS A 6 -26.59 -8.21 8.69
C LYS A 6 -25.34 -9.09 8.57
N LYS A 7 -25.34 -10.02 7.61
CA LYS A 7 -24.20 -10.89 7.30
C LYS A 7 -23.01 -10.01 6.91
N THR A 8 -21.95 -10.07 7.69
CA THR A 8 -20.63 -9.54 7.35
C THR A 8 -20.01 -10.41 6.28
N ASP A 9 -20.30 -10.10 5.02
CA ASP A 9 -19.56 -10.57 3.83
C ASP A 9 -18.64 -9.42 3.38
N ALA A 10 -17.73 -8.98 4.25
CA ALA A 10 -16.77 -7.90 3.97
C ALA A 10 -15.32 -8.42 3.89
N LEU A 11 -15.15 -9.73 3.75
CA LEU A 11 -13.86 -10.40 3.50
C LEU A 11 -13.87 -11.14 2.15
N ARG A 12 -14.65 -10.64 1.19
CA ARG A 12 -14.73 -11.16 -0.18
C ARG A 12 -14.33 -10.12 -1.22
N THR A 13 -13.12 -9.61 -1.12
CA THR A 13 -12.41 -9.13 -2.32
C THR A 13 -11.39 -10.19 -2.75
N PRO A 14 -11.71 -11.02 -3.76
CA PRO A 14 -10.70 -11.72 -4.54
C PRO A 14 -9.76 -10.69 -5.22
N PRO A 15 -8.52 -11.07 -5.58
CA PRO A 15 -7.30 -10.39 -5.09
C PRO A 15 -6.71 -9.29 -5.99
N HIS A 16 -7.36 -8.89 -7.10
CA HIS A 16 -6.77 -8.01 -8.11
C HIS A 16 -7.52 -6.68 -8.28
N SER A 17 -7.69 -5.91 -7.20
CA SER A 17 -8.18 -4.53 -7.33
C SER A 17 -7.06 -3.54 -7.06
N LEU A 18 -6.91 -2.58 -7.99
CA LEU A 18 -6.02 -1.44 -7.82
C LEU A 18 -6.29 -0.70 -6.51
N GLU A 19 -7.55 -0.62 -6.05
CA GLU A 19 -7.90 -0.01 -4.77
C GLU A 19 -7.30 -0.75 -3.58
N SER A 20 -7.29 -2.09 -3.61
CA SER A 20 -6.67 -2.90 -2.55
C SER A 20 -5.16 -2.71 -2.53
N GLU A 21 -4.52 -2.63 -3.70
CA GLU A 21 -3.09 -2.34 -3.80
C GLU A 21 -2.77 -0.93 -3.26
N LYS A 22 -3.57 0.07 -3.61
CA LYS A 22 -3.42 1.45 -3.11
C LYS A 22 -3.57 1.52 -1.59
N ALA A 23 -4.62 0.89 -1.06
CA ALA A 23 -4.88 0.82 0.37
C ALA A 23 -3.76 0.08 1.12
N PHE A 24 -3.23 -1.01 0.56
CA PHE A 24 -2.10 -1.74 1.13
C PHE A 24 -0.85 -0.87 1.20
N LEU A 25 -0.44 -0.27 0.08
CA LEU A 25 0.76 0.57 0.02
C LEU A 25 0.64 1.77 0.96
N GLY A 26 -0.51 2.45 0.97
CA GLY A 26 -0.75 3.55 1.90
C GLY A 26 -0.71 3.08 3.36
N ALA A 27 -1.31 1.92 3.68
CA ALA A 27 -1.32 1.39 5.05
C ALA A 27 0.08 1.07 5.55
N VAL A 28 0.94 0.49 4.69
CA VAL A 28 2.35 0.24 5.01
C VAL A 28 3.11 1.55 5.24
N MET A 29 2.85 2.61 4.44
CA MET A 29 3.47 3.92 4.64
C MET A 29 3.05 4.63 5.93
N ILE A 30 1.84 4.35 6.44
CA ILE A 30 1.34 4.90 7.71
C ILE A 30 1.84 4.07 8.89
N ARG A 31 1.86 2.73 8.74
CA ARG A 31 2.31 1.78 9.73
C ARG A 31 3.32 0.83 9.10
N SER A 32 4.60 1.21 9.18
CA SER A 32 5.71 0.41 8.68
C SER A 32 5.81 -0.98 9.32
N GLU A 33 5.21 -1.19 10.51
CA GLU A 33 5.05 -2.49 11.14
C GLU A 33 4.26 -3.50 10.29
N ALA A 34 3.31 -3.02 9.46
CA ALA A 34 2.56 -3.87 8.55
C ALA A 34 3.46 -4.51 7.47
N MET A 35 4.63 -3.92 7.19
CA MET A 35 5.61 -4.53 6.29
C MET A 35 6.15 -5.84 6.86
N ILE A 36 6.35 -5.93 8.18
CA ILE A 36 6.94 -7.10 8.85
C ILE A 36 6.08 -8.34 8.62
N GLU A 37 4.76 -8.17 8.72
CA GLU A 37 3.80 -9.28 8.57
C GLU A 37 3.67 -9.75 7.12
N CYS A 38 3.96 -8.87 6.15
CA CYS A 38 3.66 -9.11 4.74
C CYS A 38 4.89 -9.36 3.87
N VAL A 39 6.09 -8.95 4.29
CA VAL A 39 7.32 -9.01 3.48
C VAL A 39 7.70 -10.43 3.02
N ASP A 40 7.42 -11.44 3.83
CA ASP A 40 7.70 -12.85 3.50
C ASP A 40 6.62 -13.47 2.59
N SER A 41 5.41 -12.92 2.64
CA SER A 41 4.23 -13.47 1.93
C SER A 41 3.92 -12.77 0.61
N ILE A 42 4.32 -11.50 0.43
CA ILE A 42 3.98 -10.68 -0.72
C ILE A 42 5.24 -10.36 -1.53
N SER A 43 5.28 -10.85 -2.76
CA SER A 43 6.30 -10.48 -3.73
C SER A 43 5.88 -9.22 -4.51
N ALA A 44 6.85 -8.40 -4.94
CA ALA A 44 6.55 -7.22 -5.76
C ALA A 44 5.80 -7.56 -7.06
N ASP A 45 5.97 -8.76 -7.60
CA ASP A 45 5.26 -9.20 -8.81
C ASP A 45 3.76 -9.49 -8.58
N ALA A 46 3.33 -9.64 -7.32
CA ALA A 46 1.93 -9.86 -6.96
C ALA A 46 1.03 -8.65 -7.27
N PHE A 47 1.61 -7.45 -7.36
CA PHE A 47 0.88 -6.24 -7.73
C PHE A 47 0.57 -6.24 -9.24
N TYR A 48 -0.65 -5.91 -9.60
CA TYR A 48 -1.08 -5.77 -10.99
C TYR A 48 -0.48 -4.51 -11.63
N SER A 49 -0.43 -3.39 -10.89
CA SER A 49 0.04 -2.12 -11.44
C SER A 49 1.56 -1.98 -11.39
N GLU A 50 2.21 -1.68 -12.51
CA GLU A 50 3.66 -1.46 -12.56
C GLU A 50 4.14 -0.38 -11.57
N LYS A 51 3.41 0.74 -11.45
CA LYS A 51 3.69 1.78 -10.45
C LYS A 51 3.65 1.24 -9.01
N HIS A 52 2.75 0.31 -8.70
CA HIS A 52 2.65 -0.30 -7.38
C HIS A 52 3.79 -1.29 -7.13
N ARG A 53 4.20 -2.05 -8.16
CA ARG A 53 5.39 -2.90 -8.11
C ARG A 53 6.64 -2.07 -7.79
N ILE A 54 6.79 -0.93 -8.45
CA ILE A 54 7.90 0.01 -8.24
C ILE A 54 7.90 0.53 -6.79
N MET A 55 6.75 1.00 -6.31
CA MET A 55 6.64 1.49 -4.92
C MET A 55 6.94 0.40 -3.89
N TYR A 56 6.40 -0.81 -4.07
CA TYR A 56 6.68 -1.91 -3.16
C TYR A 56 8.15 -2.32 -3.17
N ARG A 57 8.82 -2.30 -4.33
CA ARG A 57 10.28 -2.51 -4.41
C ARG A 57 11.06 -1.43 -3.64
N ALA A 58 10.64 -0.17 -3.71
CA ALA A 58 11.24 0.89 -2.90
C ALA A 58 11.04 0.64 -1.39
N MET A 59 9.85 0.17 -0.97
CA MET A 59 9.61 -0.25 0.42
C MET A 59 10.49 -1.42 0.85
N LEU A 60 10.64 -2.44 0.01
CA LEU A 60 11.54 -3.57 0.26
C LEU A 60 13.00 -3.12 0.37
N HIS A 61 13.41 -2.13 -0.41
CA HIS A 61 14.75 -1.56 -0.35
C HIS A 61 15.02 -0.88 1.01
N LEU A 62 14.08 -0.07 1.48
CA LEU A 62 14.14 0.56 2.81
C LEU A 62 14.13 -0.50 3.92
N TRP A 63 13.25 -1.49 3.80
CA TRP A 63 13.18 -2.64 4.72
C TRP A 63 14.53 -3.36 4.84
N GLY A 64 15.16 -3.68 3.71
CA GLY A 64 16.47 -4.35 3.67
C GLY A 64 17.60 -3.51 4.28
N LYS A 65 17.42 -2.19 4.37
CA LYS A 65 18.35 -1.26 5.03
C LYS A 65 17.96 -0.93 6.47
N SER A 66 16.87 -1.50 6.99
CA SER A 66 16.28 -1.12 8.28
C SER A 66 15.97 0.38 8.38
N GLU A 67 15.62 0.99 7.25
CA GLU A 67 15.17 2.38 7.15
C GLU A 67 13.64 2.47 7.31
N PRO A 68 13.12 3.60 7.82
CA PRO A 68 11.68 3.78 7.95
C PRO A 68 10.98 3.73 6.60
N ILE A 69 9.80 3.11 6.57
CA ILE A 69 8.98 2.95 5.36
C ILE A 69 7.82 3.93 5.44
N ASP A 70 8.13 5.21 5.35
CA ASP A 70 7.16 6.31 5.32
C ASP A 70 7.16 7.02 3.95
N VAL A 71 6.24 7.95 3.74
CA VAL A 71 6.09 8.68 2.47
C VAL A 71 7.36 9.42 2.05
N GLU A 72 8.05 10.07 2.98
CA GLU A 72 9.25 10.84 2.66
C GLU A 72 10.42 9.92 2.30
N SER A 73 10.57 8.82 3.04
CA SER A 73 11.59 7.80 2.78
C SER A 73 11.36 7.09 1.44
N VAL A 74 10.12 6.67 1.16
CA VAL A 74 9.77 6.06 -0.14
C VAL A 74 9.97 7.06 -1.29
N ARG A 75 9.56 8.33 -1.12
CA ARG A 75 9.83 9.39 -2.10
C ARG A 75 11.33 9.55 -2.33
N GLY A 76 12.14 9.53 -1.28
CA GLY A 76 13.59 9.64 -1.35
C GLY A 76 14.20 8.56 -2.24
N VAL A 77 13.85 7.30 -1.97
CA VAL A 77 14.33 6.15 -2.77
C VAL A 77 13.86 6.24 -4.23
N LEU A 78 12.60 6.58 -4.47
CA LEU A 78 12.07 6.71 -5.82
C LEU A 78 12.71 7.87 -6.60
N SER A 79 13.08 8.95 -5.90
CA SER A 79 13.78 10.09 -6.49
C SER A 79 15.22 9.73 -6.85
N ASP A 80 15.94 9.07 -5.94
CA ASP A 80 17.31 8.59 -6.16
C ASP A 80 17.37 7.61 -7.34
N GLN A 81 16.38 6.72 -7.45
CA GLN A 81 16.27 5.75 -8.53
C GLN A 81 15.68 6.33 -9.83
N LYS A 82 15.31 7.62 -9.86
CA LYS A 82 14.65 8.29 -11.00
C LYS A 82 13.34 7.61 -11.44
N GLN A 83 12.62 7.00 -10.50
CA GLN A 83 11.36 6.31 -10.72
C GLN A 83 10.14 7.07 -10.18
N LEU A 84 10.36 8.21 -9.50
CA LEU A 84 9.27 9.01 -8.93
C LEU A 84 8.24 9.45 -9.98
N GLU A 85 8.69 9.85 -11.18
CA GLU A 85 7.77 10.25 -12.25
C GLU A 85 6.99 9.05 -12.81
N ALA A 86 7.59 7.87 -12.85
CA ALA A 86 6.96 6.64 -13.36
C ALA A 86 5.76 6.19 -12.51
N ILE A 87 5.70 6.57 -11.24
CA ILE A 87 4.56 6.27 -10.37
C ILE A 87 3.47 7.34 -10.37
N GLY A 88 3.65 8.45 -11.10
CA GLY A 88 2.74 9.61 -11.08
C GLY A 88 3.19 10.75 -10.15
N GLY A 89 4.42 10.70 -9.63
CA GLY A 89 5.03 11.77 -8.85
C GLY A 89 4.58 11.85 -7.39
N ILE A 90 4.99 12.93 -6.73
CA ILE A 90 4.60 13.27 -5.35
C ILE A 90 3.07 13.28 -5.14
N PRO A 91 2.24 13.81 -6.06
CA PRO A 91 0.79 13.83 -5.87
C PRO A 91 0.21 12.43 -5.67
N TYR A 92 0.77 11.43 -6.35
CA TYR A 92 0.29 10.07 -6.25
C TYR A 92 0.62 9.42 -4.91
N LEU A 93 1.83 9.64 -4.37
CA LEU A 93 2.17 9.18 -3.02
C LEU A 93 1.26 9.79 -1.96
N ALA A 94 0.93 11.08 -2.10
CA ALA A 94 0.00 11.74 -1.19
C ALA A 94 -1.42 11.15 -1.29
N GLU A 95 -1.89 10.83 -2.50
CA GLU A 95 -3.20 10.19 -2.72
C GLU A 95 -3.30 8.86 -1.96
N LEU A 96 -2.27 7.99 -2.06
CA LEU A 96 -2.25 6.68 -1.41
C LEU A 96 -2.47 6.76 0.10
N VAL A 97 -1.81 7.71 0.77
CA VAL A 97 -1.92 7.87 2.22
C VAL A 97 -3.28 8.47 2.62
N ASN A 98 -3.88 9.28 1.76
CA ASN A 98 -5.21 9.84 1.99
C ASN A 98 -6.35 8.84 1.72
N GLU A 99 -6.16 7.84 0.86
CA GLU A 99 -7.18 6.81 0.60
C GLU A 99 -7.34 5.79 1.75
N VAL A 100 -6.30 5.56 2.57
CA VAL A 100 -6.35 4.60 3.69
C VAL A 100 -7.34 4.98 4.80
N PRO A 101 -7.40 6.24 5.29
CA PRO A 101 -8.43 6.62 6.27
C PRO A 101 -9.86 6.54 5.68
N ALA A 102 -10.02 6.66 4.37
CA ALA A 102 -11.32 6.45 3.71
C ALA A 102 -11.71 4.95 3.66
N ALA A 103 -10.76 4.06 3.41
CA ALA A 103 -10.97 2.60 3.44
C ALA A 103 -11.28 2.05 4.85
N SER A 104 -10.78 2.72 5.91
CA SER A 104 -11.07 2.35 7.31
C SER A 104 -12.48 2.74 7.80
N ASN A 105 -13.26 3.49 7.01
CA ASN A 105 -14.63 3.91 7.36
C ASN A 105 -15.74 3.04 6.73
N ALA A 106 -15.40 1.88 6.16
CA ALA A 106 -16.40 0.87 5.80
C ALA A 106 -16.87 0.14 7.08
N ARG A 107 -17.91 0.69 7.73
CA ARG A 107 -18.60 0.12 8.91
C ARG A 107 -19.81 -0.72 8.50
#